data_AF-A0A0V0TZJ1-F1
#
_entry.id   AF-A0A0V0TZJ1-F1
#
_cell.length_a   1.000
_cell.length_b   1.000
_cell.length_c   1.000
_cell.angle_alpha   90.00
_cell.angle_beta   90.00
_cell.angle_gamma   90.00
#
_symmetry.space_group_name_H-M   'P 1'
#
loop_
_entity.id
_entity.type
_entity.pdbx_description
1 polymer ?
#
loop_
_entity_poly.entity_id
_entity_poly.type
_entity_poly.pdbx_seq_one_letter_code
_entity_poly.pdbx_strand_id
1 'polypeptide(L)'
;LLAIYLAIRHFRHWLEGRQFTVLTDHKPIVQAVQRGTGSHNPREVRQLDYITSFTSDVRHIKGAQNTVADLLSRASVGSLSVVLDSANVKHYHYLLPEQDEDHSS
;
A
#
# COMPACT_ATOMS: atom_id res chain seq x y z
N LEU A 1 -12.57 -1.80 -6.84
CA LEU A 1 -11.78 -2.08 -8.06
C LEU A 1 -10.93 -0.88 -8.43
N LEU A 2 -11.57 0.30 -8.57
CA LEU A 2 -10.90 1.56 -8.92
C LEU A 2 -9.68 1.90 -8.05
N ALA A 3 -9.78 1.79 -6.73
CA ALA A 3 -8.67 2.11 -5.83
C ALA A 3 -7.40 1.29 -6.13
N ILE A 4 -7.55 -0.02 -6.35
CA ILE A 4 -6.42 -0.91 -6.70
C ILE A 4 -5.86 -0.55 -8.07
N TYR A 5 -6.74 -0.34 -9.07
CA TYR A 5 -6.34 0.09 -10.41
C TYR A 5 -5.52 1.39 -10.38
N LEU A 6 -5.98 2.41 -9.61
CA LEU A 6 -5.27 3.68 -9.47
C LEU A 6 -3.95 3.53 -8.71
N ALA A 7 -3.91 2.72 -7.65
CA ALA A 7 -2.70 2.45 -6.90
C ALA A 7 -1.62 1.80 -7.79
N ILE A 8 -1.97 0.76 -8.55
CA ILE A 8 -1.03 0.09 -9.47
C ILE A 8 -0.55 1.06 -10.56
N ARG A 9 -1.45 1.88 -11.12
CA ARG A 9 -1.06 2.90 -12.10
C ARG A 9 -0.08 3.92 -11.53
N HIS A 10 -0.31 4.37 -10.29
CA HIS A 10 0.53 5.36 -9.63
C HIS A 10 1.91 4.79 -9.31
N PHE A 11 1.96 3.57 -8.75
CA PHE A 11 3.20 2.90 -8.37
C PHE A 11 3.80 2.02 -9.48
N ARG A 12 3.37 2.20 -10.73
CA ARG A 12 3.73 1.36 -11.88
C ARG A 12 5.24 1.04 -11.94
N HIS A 13 6.07 2.08 -11.93
CA HIS A 13 7.54 1.94 -12.03
C HIS A 13 8.16 1.12 -10.88
N TRP A 14 7.51 1.08 -9.72
CA TRP A 14 7.95 0.29 -8.56
C TRP A 14 7.49 -1.16 -8.60
N LEU A 15 6.37 -1.42 -9.29
CA LEU A 15 5.71 -2.72 -9.33
C LEU A 15 6.07 -3.53 -10.58
N GLU A 16 6.47 -2.88 -11.68
CA GLU A 16 6.83 -3.56 -12.92
C GLU A 16 7.94 -4.59 -12.69
N GLY A 17 7.69 -5.83 -13.16
CA GLY A 17 8.63 -6.95 -13.06
C GLY A 17 8.80 -7.54 -11.65
N ARG A 18 8.02 -7.08 -10.65
CA ARG A 18 8.12 -7.56 -9.26
C ARG A 18 6.87 -8.34 -8.85
N GLN A 19 7.07 -9.37 -8.03
CA GLN A 19 5.96 -10.05 -7.37
C GLN A 19 5.49 -9.23 -6.18
N PHE A 20 4.19 -9.01 -6.09
CA PHE A 20 3.56 -8.33 -4.96
C PHE A 20 2.13 -8.81 -4.77
N THR A 21 1.61 -8.61 -3.56
CA THR A 21 0.25 -8.97 -3.15
C THR A 21 -0.57 -7.71 -2.94
N VAL A 22 -1.80 -7.69 -3.44
CA VAL A 22 -2.78 -6.64 -3.11
C VAL A 22 -3.65 -7.13 -1.95
N LEU A 23 -3.66 -6.38 -0.85
CA LEU A 23 -4.57 -6.62 0.28
C LEU A 23 -5.77 -5.70 0.17
N THR A 24 -6.97 -6.26 0.35
CA THR A 24 -8.22 -5.48 0.33
C THR A 24 -9.23 -6.09 1.29
N ASP A 25 -10.09 -5.27 1.89
CA ASP A 25 -11.24 -5.72 2.67
C ASP A 25 -12.48 -6.04 1.82
N HIS A 26 -12.37 -5.93 0.49
CA HIS A 26 -13.50 -6.07 -0.42
C HIS A 26 -13.53 -7.44 -1.11
N LYS A 27 -14.19 -8.41 -0.47
CA LYS A 27 -14.31 -9.81 -0.96
C LYS A 27 -14.74 -9.96 -2.42
N PRO A 28 -15.72 -9.19 -2.95
CA PRO A 28 -16.11 -9.34 -4.35
C PRO A 28 -14.98 -9.07 -5.35
N ILE A 29 -14.00 -8.21 -5.02
CA ILE A 29 -12.88 -7.93 -5.92
C ILE A 29 -11.91 -9.11 -5.97
N VAL A 30 -11.64 -9.73 -4.81
CA VAL A 30 -10.82 -10.94 -4.74
C VAL A 30 -11.43 -12.02 -5.63
N GLN A 31 -12.75 -12.20 -5.54
CA GLN A 31 -13.46 -13.16 -6.38
C GLN A 31 -13.43 -12.78 -7.87
N ALA A 32 -13.58 -11.50 -8.21
CA ALA A 32 -13.53 -11.03 -9.60
C ALA A 32 -12.15 -11.27 -10.24
N VAL A 33 -11.06 -11.07 -9.49
CA VAL A 33 -9.70 -11.34 -9.98
C VAL A 33 -9.46 -12.84 -10.15
N GLN A 34 -9.95 -13.68 -9.22
CA GLN A 34 -9.75 -15.13 -9.28
C GLN A 34 -10.61 -15.84 -10.33
N ARG A 35 -11.86 -15.39 -10.53
CA ARG A 35 -12.83 -16.03 -11.44
C ARG A 35 -12.76 -15.50 -12.87
N GLY A 36 -12.02 -14.41 -13.10
CA GLY A 36 -11.98 -13.72 -14.39
C GLY A 36 -13.23 -12.85 -14.65
N THR A 37 -13.30 -12.32 -15.87
CA THR A 37 -14.30 -11.33 -16.31
C THR A 37 -15.69 -11.99 -16.46
N GLY A 38 -16.40 -12.17 -15.35
CA GLY A 38 -17.81 -12.57 -15.33
C GLY A 38 -18.75 -11.47 -15.87
N SER A 39 -19.94 -11.31 -15.27
CA SER A 39 -20.90 -10.23 -15.61
C SER A 39 -20.39 -8.84 -15.16
N HIS A 40 -19.29 -8.39 -15.76
CA HIS A 40 -18.68 -7.09 -15.53
C HIS A 40 -18.92 -6.20 -16.74
N ASN A 41 -19.11 -4.90 -16.50
CA ASN A 41 -19.21 -3.96 -17.59
C ASN A 41 -17.84 -3.79 -18.30
N PRO A 42 -17.81 -3.31 -19.57
CA PRO A 42 -16.56 -3.20 -20.33
C PRO A 42 -15.47 -2.33 -19.68
N ARG A 43 -15.83 -1.42 -18.76
CA ARG A 43 -14.87 -0.58 -18.04
C ARG A 43 -14.20 -1.37 -16.92
N GLU A 44 -14.97 -2.13 -16.15
CA GLU A 44 -14.46 -3.00 -15.09
C GLU A 44 -13.55 -4.09 -15.65
N VAL A 45 -13.91 -4.68 -16.79
CA VAL A 45 -13.08 -5.65 -17.52
C VAL A 45 -11.68 -5.08 -17.80
N ARG A 46 -11.60 -3.89 -18.43
CA ARG A 46 -10.31 -3.23 -18.72
C ARG A 46 -9.49 -2.95 -17.45
N GLN A 47 -10.16 -2.62 -16.34
CA GLN A 47 -9.48 -2.38 -15.07
C GLN A 47 -8.93 -3.68 -14.48
N LEU A 48 -9.73 -4.76 -14.52
CA LEU A 48 -9.30 -6.08 -14.08
C LEU A 48 -8.12 -6.57 -14.93
N ASP A 49 -8.20 -6.49 -16.26
CA ASP A 49 -7.13 -6.88 -17.17
C ASP A 49 -5.83 -6.11 -16.89
N TYR A 50 -5.93 -4.81 -16.62
CA TYR A 50 -4.78 -4.01 -16.24
C TYR A 50 -4.20 -4.49 -14.90
N ILE A 51 -5.02 -4.73 -13.89
CA ILE A 51 -4.54 -5.23 -12.58
C ILE A 51 -3.87 -6.60 -12.74
N THR A 52 -4.50 -7.53 -13.46
CA THR A 52 -4.01 -8.92 -13.63
C THR A 52 -2.75 -9.00 -14.47
N SER A 53 -2.47 -8.01 -15.33
CA SER A 53 -1.18 -7.89 -16.02
C SER A 53 0.01 -7.61 -15.08
N PHE A 54 -0.24 -7.11 -13.86
CA PHE A 54 0.79 -6.86 -12.85
C PHE A 54 0.80 -7.95 -11.77
N THR A 55 -0.38 -8.35 -11.28
CA THR A 55 -0.49 -9.40 -10.26
C THR A 55 -1.87 -10.06 -10.28
N SER A 56 -1.89 -11.37 -10.05
CA SER A 56 -3.09 -12.15 -9.74
C SER A 56 -3.25 -12.43 -8.24
N ASP A 57 -2.26 -12.06 -7.42
CA ASP A 57 -2.29 -12.29 -5.98
C ASP A 57 -3.02 -11.15 -5.26
N VAL A 58 -4.33 -11.32 -5.12
CA VAL A 58 -5.21 -10.39 -4.41
C VAL A 58 -5.89 -11.14 -3.26
N ARG A 59 -5.69 -10.65 -2.03
CA ARG A 59 -6.15 -11.35 -0.81
C ARG A 59 -7.08 -10.47 0.02
N HIS A 60 -8.08 -11.12 0.61
CA HIS A 60 -9.00 -10.45 1.51
C HIS A 60 -8.41 -10.34 2.92
N ILE A 61 -8.47 -9.15 3.51
CA ILE A 61 -8.20 -8.89 4.93
C ILE A 61 -9.45 -8.34 5.62
N LYS A 62 -9.55 -8.42 6.95
CA LYS A 62 -10.69 -7.80 7.65
C LYS A 62 -10.57 -6.28 7.56
N GLY A 63 -11.69 -5.56 7.46
CA GLY A 63 -11.70 -4.09 7.43
C GLY A 63 -10.96 -3.44 8.62
N ALA A 64 -11.04 -4.06 9.80
CA ALA A 64 -10.29 -3.62 10.99
C ALA A 64 -8.75 -3.71 10.85
N GLN A 65 -8.24 -4.44 9.85
CA GLN A 65 -6.83 -4.53 9.50
C GLN A 65 -6.47 -3.60 8.32
N ASN A 66 -7.46 -3.01 7.66
CA ASN A 66 -7.31 -2.13 6.50
C ASN A 66 -7.47 -0.64 6.87
N THR A 67 -7.23 -0.29 8.14
CA THR A 67 -7.51 1.04 8.71
C THR A 67 -6.76 2.16 8.00
N VAL A 68 -5.48 1.97 7.68
CA VAL A 68 -4.67 2.98 6.98
C VAL A 68 -5.25 3.30 5.60
N ALA A 69 -5.62 2.26 4.83
CA ALA A 69 -6.19 2.46 3.51
C ALA A 69 -7.59 3.09 3.57
N ASP A 70 -8.44 2.67 4.53
CA ASP A 70 -9.76 3.27 4.75
C ASP A 70 -9.63 4.75 5.11
N LEU A 71 -8.75 5.11 6.05
CA LEU A 71 -8.48 6.50 6.43
C LEU A 71 -7.98 7.34 5.25
N LEU A 72 -6.97 6.85 4.52
CA LEU A 72 -6.43 7.56 3.35
C LEU A 72 -7.48 7.72 2.25
N SER A 73 -8.36 6.73 2.06
CA SER A 73 -9.45 6.82 1.08
C SER A 73 -10.51 7.87 1.45
N ARG A 74 -10.64 8.21 2.74
CA ARG A 74 -11.56 9.24 3.25
C ARG A 74 -10.91 10.62 3.36
N ALA A 75 -9.58 10.69 3.47
CA ALA A 75 -8.80 11.90 3.64
C ALA A 75 -9.00 12.95 2.54
N SER A 76 -9.37 12.55 1.31
CA SER A 76 -9.66 13.50 0.24
C SER A 76 -10.99 14.26 0.40
N VAL A 77 -11.83 13.88 1.38
CA VAL A 77 -13.17 14.47 1.60
C VAL A 77 -13.19 15.39 2.84
N GLY A 78 -12.19 15.34 3.71
CA GLY A 78 -12.09 16.23 4.87
C GLY A 78 -10.63 16.44 5.26
N SER A 79 -10.21 17.70 5.43
CA SER A 79 -8.83 18.10 5.73
C SER A 79 -8.18 17.18 6.77
N LEU A 80 -7.09 16.54 6.39
CA LEU A 80 -6.36 15.61 7.25
C LEU A 80 -5.58 16.38 8.32
N SER A 81 -6.00 16.32 9.59
CA SER A 81 -5.13 16.68 10.72
C SER A 81 -4.41 15.43 11.20
N VAL A 82 -3.21 15.19 10.67
CA VAL A 82 -2.34 14.12 11.20
C VAL A 82 -1.61 14.68 12.40
N VAL A 83 -2.03 14.29 13.60
CA VAL A 83 -1.19 14.46 14.79
C VAL A 83 -0.13 13.37 14.73
N LEU A 84 1.07 13.72 14.29
CA LEU A 84 2.24 12.85 14.40
C LEU A 84 2.72 12.89 15.84
N ASP A 85 2.56 11.79 16.58
CA ASP A 85 3.21 11.65 17.88
C ASP A 85 4.72 11.48 17.65
N SER A 86 5.48 12.46 18.09
CA SER A 86 6.92 12.59 17.85
C SER A 86 7.76 11.73 18.81
N ALA A 87 7.13 10.96 19.70
CA ALA A 87 7.77 10.46 20.91
C ALA A 87 8.87 9.40 20.69
N ASN A 88 9.03 8.80 19.51
CA ASN A 88 9.91 7.63 19.36
C ASN A 88 11.16 7.80 18.48
N VAL A 89 11.51 9.02 18.06
CA VAL A 89 12.70 9.24 17.19
C VAL A 89 14.01 9.41 17.98
N LYS A 90 13.94 9.66 19.30
CA LYS A 90 15.14 10.03 20.08
C LYS A 90 16.01 8.85 20.55
N HIS A 91 15.58 7.60 20.39
CA HIS A 91 16.27 6.46 21.03
C HIS A 91 17.48 5.91 20.24
N TYR A 92 17.60 6.18 18.94
CA TYR A 92 18.65 5.57 18.10
C TYR A 92 19.92 6.43 17.94
N HIS A 93 19.98 7.64 18.50
CA HIS A 93 21.09 8.58 18.27
C HIS A 93 22.15 8.60 19.41
N TYR A 94 22.14 7.63 20.33
CA TYR A 94 23.01 7.62 21.53
C TYR A 94 23.88 6.35 21.71
N LEU A 95 24.15 5.59 20.64
CA LEU A 95 24.98 4.37 20.73
C LEU A 95 26.09 4.32 19.67
N LEU A 96 26.94 5.34 19.64
CA LEU A 96 28.29 5.24 19.08
C LEU A 96 29.27 5.76 20.13
N PRO A 97 30.18 4.94 20.67
CA PRO A 97 31.25 5.42 21.54
C PRO A 97 32.28 6.18 20.69
N GLU A 98 32.59 7.43 21.05
CA GLU A 98 33.78 8.11 20.54
C GLU A 98 35.02 7.32 20.99
N GLN A 99 35.88 6.98 20.03
CA GLN A 99 37.24 6.54 20.33
C GLN A 99 38.06 7.80 20.61
N ASP A 100 38.49 7.97 21.86
CA ASP A 100 39.52 8.92 22.23
C ASP A 100 40.85 8.49 21.60
N GLU A 101 41.20 9.09 20.47
CA GLU A 101 42.57 9.20 19.97
C GLU A 101 42.90 10.69 19.97
N ASP A 102 43.67 11.15 20.95
CA ASP A 102 44.44 12.36 20.75
C ASP A 102 45.87 12.20 21.26
N HIS A 103 46.76 12.37 20.29
CA HIS A 103 48.20 12.34 20.40
C HIS A 103 48.74 13.61 21.07
N SER A 104 49.81 13.42 21.86
CA SER A 104 50.95 14.34 22.08
C SER A 104 50.70 15.82 22.41
N SER A 105 51.17 16.22 23.59
CA SER A 105 52.38 17.08 23.73
C SER A 105 52.95 16.98 25.15
#